data_AF-A0A5J4E5P7-F1
#
_entry.id   AF-A0A5J4E5P7-F1
#
_cell.length_a   1.000
_cell.length_b   1.000
_cell.length_c   1.000
_cell.angle_alpha   90.00
_cell.angle_beta   90.00
_cell.angle_gamma   90.00
#
_symmetry.space_group_name_H-M   'P 1'
#
loop_
_entity.id
_entity.type
_entity.pdbx_description
1 polymer ?
#
loop_
_entity_poly.entity_id
_entity_poly.type
_entity_poly.pdbx_seq_one_letter_code
_entity_poly.pdbx_strand_id
1 'polypeptide(L)' 'MVWLKNREDFPGFNSVYAEYFPQQPPARSALVSDFLIDILVEIECIAYKPV' A
#
# COMPACT_ATOMS: atom_id res chain seq x y z
N MET A 1 -3.10 0.95 5.54
CA MET A 1 -1.76 0.47 5.89
C MET A 1 -1.26 -0.42 4.76
N VAL A 2 0.03 -0.36 4.45
CA VAL A 2 0.66 -1.15 3.37
C VAL A 2 1.73 -2.02 4.00
N TRP A 3 1.67 -3.31 3.73
CA TRP A 3 2.71 -4.27 4.10
C TRP A 3 3.34 -4.83 2.83
N LEU A 4 4.67 -4.84 2.78
CA LEU A 4 5.47 -5.42 1.70
C LEU A 4 6.26 -6.62 2.22
N LYS A 5 6.43 -7.65 1.38
CA LYS A 5 7.25 -8.82 1.72
C LYS A 5 8.72 -8.52 1.72
N ASN A 6 9.18 -7.77 0.71
CA ASN A 6 10.57 -7.36 0.59
C ASN A 6 10.69 -5.84 0.52
N ARG A 7 11.80 -5.30 0.99
CA ARG A 7 12.05 -3.84 0.97
C ARG A 7 12.28 -3.35 -0.46
N GLU A 8 12.86 -4.20 -1.29
CA GLU A 8 13.24 -3.96 -2.68
C GLU A 8 12.03 -3.70 -3.57
N ASP A 9 10.85 -4.18 -3.18
CA ASP A 9 9.59 -4.01 -3.93
C ASP A 9 8.98 -2.61 -3.71
N PHE A 10 9.45 -1.84 -2.71
CA PHE A 10 8.86 -0.54 -2.35
C PHE A 10 8.88 0.49 -3.50
N PRO A 11 9.97 0.69 -4.27
CA PRO A 11 9.96 1.63 -5.39
C PRO A 11 8.92 1.27 -6.45
N GLY A 12 8.80 -0.01 -6.81
CA GLY A 12 7.83 -0.49 -7.78
C GLY A 12 6.38 -0.31 -7.29
N PHE A 13 6.12 -0.70 -6.05
CA PHE A 13 4.84 -0.45 -5.39
C PHE A 13 4.48 1.05 -5.39
N ASN A 14 5.44 1.90 -5.05
CA ASN A 14 5.20 3.33 -4.90
C ASN A 14 4.88 4.01 -6.24
N SER A 15 5.54 3.60 -7.34
CA SER A 15 5.24 4.09 -8.68
C SER A 15 3.80 3.76 -9.07
N VAL A 16 3.39 2.51 -8.92
CA VAL A 16 2.01 2.08 -9.24
C VAL A 16 1.00 2.79 -8.35
N TYR A 17 1.24 2.88 -7.05
CA TYR A 17 0.34 3.58 -6.13
C TYR A 17 0.12 5.06 -6.52
N ALA A 18 1.17 5.74 -7.00
CA ALA A 18 1.08 7.13 -7.44
C ALA A 18 0.20 7.32 -8.68
N GLU A 19 0.06 6.29 -9.53
CA GLU A 19 -0.85 6.32 -10.68
C GLU A 19 -2.32 6.32 -10.24
N TYR A 20 -2.66 5.64 -9.14
CA TYR A 20 -4.02 5.59 -8.59
C TYR A 20 -4.37 6.81 -7.74
N PHE A 21 -3.39 7.43 -7.08
CA PHE A 21 -3.58 8.59 -6.21
C PHE A 21 -2.71 9.78 -6.65
N PRO A 22 -2.91 10.33 -7.87
CA PRO A 22 -2.04 11.37 -8.43
C PRO A 22 -2.18 12.73 -7.73
N GLN A 23 -3.29 12.97 -7.02
CA GLN A 23 -3.54 14.21 -6.28
C GLN A 23 -4.15 13.88 -4.92
N GLN A 24 -3.64 14.52 -3.86
CA GLN A 24 -4.07 14.35 -2.48
C GLN A 24 -4.22 12.87 -2.07
N PRO A 25 -3.12 12.08 -2.10
CA PRO A 25 -3.19 10.68 -1.73
C PRO A 25 -3.65 10.52 -0.28
N PRO A 26 -4.43 9.47 0.04
CA PRO A 26 -4.83 9.21 1.40
C PRO A 26 -3.59 8.92 2.26
N ALA A 27 -3.68 9.28 3.54
CA ALA A 27 -2.64 9.00 4.51
C ALA A 27 -2.39 7.48 4.59
N ARG A 28 -1.12 7.08 4.67
CA ARG A 28 -0.72 5.67 4.76
C ARG A 28 0.56 5.50 5.58
N SER A 29 0.74 4.28 6.07
CA SER A 29 2.02 3.74 6.57
C SER A 29 2.46 2.60 5.66
N ALA A 30 3.76 2.45 5.45
CA ALA A 30 4.35 1.36 4.67
C ALA A 30 5.42 0.65 5.51
N LEU A 31 5.30 -0.67 5.64
CA LEU A 31 6.14 -1.51 6.49
C LEU A 31 6.52 -2.79 5.76
N VAL A 32 7.59 -3.45 6.22
CA VAL A 32 7.92 -4.82 5.82
C VAL A 32 7.34 -5.77 6.85
N SER A 33 6.68 -6.85 6.41
CA SER A 33 6.08 -7.87 7.28
C SER A 33 6.14 -9.25 6.62
N ASP A 34 6.00 -10.29 7.45
CA ASP A 34 5.66 -11.63 6.97
C ASP A 34 4.14 -11.76 6.76
N PHE A 35 3.71 -12.74 5.95
CA PHE A 35 2.32 -12.91 5.52
C PHE A 35 1.79 -14.33 5.77
N LEU A 36 0.47 -14.45 5.90
CA LEU A 36 -0.21 -15.74 6.07
C LEU A 36 -0.27 -16.58 4.78
N ILE A 37 -0.18 -15.93 3.62
CA ILE A 37 -0.17 -16.56 2.29
C ILE A 37 0.95 -15.97 1.44
N ASP A 38 1.30 -16.65 0.35
CA ASP A 38 2.40 -16.21 -0.53
C ASP A 38 1.96 -15.04 -1.44
N ILE A 39 2.12 -13.82 -0.92
CA ILE A 39 1.85 -12.56 -1.62
C ILE A 39 3.02 -11.58 -1.44
N LEU A 40 3.10 -10.58 -2.33
CA LEU A 40 4.16 -9.56 -2.28
C LEU A 40 3.74 -8.30 -1.52
N VAL A 41 2.44 -7.99 -1.52
CA VAL A 41 1.88 -6.78 -0.90
C VAL A 41 0.47 -7.04 -0.39
N GLU A 42 0.15 -6.48 0.78
CA GLU A 42 -1.22 -6.38 1.30
C GLU A 42 -1.53 -4.92 1.62
N ILE A 43 -2.75 -4.47 1.31
CA ILE A 43 -3.18 -3.08 1.52
C ILE A 43 -4.53 -3.10 2.24
N GLU A 44 -4.55 -2.50 3.42
CA GLU A 44 -5.78 -2.17 4.14
C GLU A 44 -6.03 -0.66 4.03
N CYS A 45 -7.29 -0.23 3.90
CA CYS A 45 -7.63 1.18 3.91
C CYS A 45 -8.93 1.47 4.65
N ILE A 46 -9.05 2.72 5.12
CA ILE A 46 -10.29 3.26 5.67
C ILE A 46 -10.84 4.23 4.64
N ALA A 47 -12.09 4.02 4.22
CA ALA A 47 -12.78 4.89 3.28
C ALA A 47 -13.86 5.71 4.01
N TYR A 48 -14.05 6.94 3.56
CA TYR A 48 -15.13 7.81 4.01
C TYR A 48 -16.06 8.12 2.84
N LYS A 49 -17.35 7.86 3.02
CA LYS A 49 -18.41 8.21 2.08
C LYS A 49 -19.57 8.83 2.87
N PRO A 50 -19.85 10.14 2.72
CA PRO A 50 -21.01 10.77 3.35
C PRO A 50 -22.30 10.05 2.96
N VAL A 51 -23.28 10.09 3.87
CA VAL A 51 -24.64 9.56 3.68
C VAL A 51 -25.48 10.54 2.89
#